data_AF-A0A2E9ULW8-F1
#
_entry.id   AF-A0A2E9ULW8-F1
#
_cell.length_a   1.000
_cell.length_b   1.000
_cell.length_c   1.000
_cell.angle_alpha   90.00
_cell.angle_beta   90.00
_cell.angle_gamma   90.00
#
_symmetry.space_group_name_H-M   'P 1'
#
loop_
_entity.id
_entity.type
_entity.pdbx_description
1 polymer ?
#
loop_
_entity_poly.entity_id
_entity_poly.type
_entity_poly.pdbx_seq_one_letter_code
_entity_poly.pdbx_strand_id
1 'polypeptide(L)' 'MPHSPQRGPNTVGLVIERKRTEHEKDGLIWFCEKCHHKLYEEYFRLENIETQLPTVFNHFYSSTEHRTCTECGTVMAQP' A
#
# COMPACT_ATOMS: atom_id res chain seq x y z
N MET A 1 11.58 4.80 4.83
CA MET A 1 10.59 5.89 4.94
C MET A 1 9.38 5.52 4.08
N PRO A 2 8.18 5.33 4.67
CA PRO A 2 6.96 5.11 3.90
C PRO A 2 6.66 6.31 3.01
N HIS A 3 6.15 6.08 1.80
CA HIS A 3 5.79 7.14 0.85
C HIS A 3 4.57 6.72 0.02
N SER A 4 3.73 7.68 -0.35
CA SER A 4 2.53 7.48 -1.18
C SER A 4 2.56 8.44 -2.36
N PRO A 5 3.17 8.04 -3.50
CA PRO A 5 3.33 8.93 -4.65
C PRO A 5 1.97 9.39 -5.20
N GLN A 6 1.77 10.71 -5.27
CA GLN A 6 0.58 11.32 -5.89
C GLN A 6 1.00 12.00 -7.20
N ARG A 7 0.30 11.73 -8.30
CA ARG A 7 0.63 12.26 -9.64
C ARG A 7 -0.55 13.04 -10.22
N GLY A 8 -0.31 14.29 -10.60
CA GLY A 8 -1.30 15.12 -11.28
C GLY A 8 -1.37 14.83 -12.79
N PRO A 9 -2.42 15.30 -13.48
CA PRO A 9 -2.58 15.11 -14.92
C PRO A 9 -1.42 15.74 -15.70
N ASN A 10 -1.05 15.13 -16.83
CA ASN A 10 0.00 15.61 -17.74
C ASN A 10 1.39 15.77 -17.11
N THR A 11 1.76 14.91 -16.16
CA THR A 11 3.09 14.88 -15.54
C THR A 11 3.88 13.63 -15.93
N VAL A 12 5.21 13.74 -15.97
CA VAL A 12 6.15 12.63 -16.20
C VAL A 12 7.09 12.52 -15.01
N GLY A 13 7.30 11.31 -14.51
CA GLY A 13 8.26 11.05 -13.43
C GLY A 13 9.13 9.84 -13.74
N LEU A 14 10.45 10.02 -13.63
CA LEU A 14 11.43 8.96 -13.74
C LEU A 14 11.63 8.31 -12.37
N VAL A 15 11.48 6.99 -12.29
CA VAL A 15 11.73 6.20 -11.09
C VAL A 15 12.83 5.19 -11.40
N ILE A 16 13.87 5.15 -10.57
CA ILE A 16 14.97 4.19 -10.66
C ILE A 16 15.04 3.45 -9.33
N GLU A 17 14.85 2.14 -9.38
CA GLU A 17 14.92 1.25 -8.22
C GLU A 17 15.90 0.11 -8.45
N ARG A 18 16.42 -0.46 -7.37
CA ARG A 18 17.25 -1.68 -7.42
C ARG A 18 16.34 -2.92 -7.33
N LYS A 19 16.73 -4.00 -8.01
CA LYS A 19 16.17 -5.32 -7.74
C LYS A 19 16.50 -5.75 -6.31
N ARG A 20 15.50 -6.22 -5.59
CA ARG A 20 15.66 -6.72 -4.22
C ARG A 20 16.48 -8.01 -4.24
N THR A 21 17.32 -8.20 -3.23
CA THR A 21 17.95 -9.49 -2.95
C THR A 21 16.91 -10.47 -2.39
N GLU A 22 17.26 -11.75 -2.29
CA GLU A 22 16.30 -12.79 -1.90
C GLU A 22 15.74 -12.64 -0.49
N HIS A 23 16.46 -11.94 0.39
CA HIS A 23 16.08 -11.73 1.79
C HIS A 23 15.41 -10.37 2.02
N GLU A 24 15.39 -9.50 1.01
CA GLU A 24 14.74 -8.20 1.07
C GLU A 24 13.26 -8.32 0.73
N LYS A 25 12.42 -7.65 1.51
CA LYS A 25 10.98 -7.56 1.29
C LYS A 25 10.56 -6.11 1.13
N ASP A 26 9.61 -5.90 0.24
CA ASP A 26 8.85 -4.65 0.16
C ASP A 26 7.67 -4.71 1.10
N GLY A 27 7.23 -3.54 1.56
CA GLY A 27 6.07 -3.38 2.43
C GLY A 27 5.10 -2.38 1.85
N LEU A 28 3.83 -2.75 1.77
CA LEU A 28 2.72 -1.82 1.56
C LEU A 28 1.98 -1.62 2.87
N ILE A 29 1.60 -0.39 3.17
CA ILE A 29 1.00 0.01 4.44
C ILE A 29 -0.11 1.03 4.21
N TRP A 30 -1.20 0.87 4.96
CA TRP A 30 -2.33 1.79 4.98
C TRP A 30 -2.54 2.33 6.38
N PHE A 31 -2.97 3.59 6.44
CA PHE A 31 -3.28 4.28 7.69
C PHE A 31 -4.69 4.84 7.62
N CYS A 32 -5.34 4.93 8.78
CA CYS A 32 -6.67 5.49 8.91
C CYS A 32 -6.64 6.97 8.56
N GLU A 33 -7.54 7.40 7.68
CA GLU A 33 -7.63 8.80 7.23
C GLU A 33 -8.11 9.76 8.33
N LYS A 34 -8.71 9.24 9.41
CA LYS A 34 -9.23 10.04 10.53
C LYS A 34 -8.23 10.22 11.66
N CYS A 35 -7.57 9.14 12.10
CA CYS A 35 -6.69 9.16 13.28
C CYS A 35 -5.26 8.72 13.01
N HIS A 36 -4.91 8.40 11.75
CA HIS A 36 -3.59 7.94 11.33
C HIS A 36 -3.12 6.62 11.99
N HIS A 37 -4.00 5.88 12.66
CA HIS A 37 -3.70 4.52 13.12
C HIS A 37 -3.44 3.59 11.93
N LYS A 38 -2.47 2.68 12.04
CA LYS A 38 -2.19 1.69 10.98
C LYS A 38 -3.37 0.74 10.80
N LEU A 39 -3.87 0.63 9.57
CA LEU A 39 -4.97 -0.28 9.23
C LEU A 39 -4.45 -1.66 8.86
N TYR A 40 -3.47 -1.69 7.96
CA TYR A 40 -2.99 -2.90 7.34
C TYR A 40 -1.55 -2.71 6.87
N GLU A 41 -0.75 -3.77 6.96
CA GLU A 41 0.55 -3.84 6.30
C GLU A 41 0.78 -5.24 5.76
N GLU A 42 1.41 -5.36 4.59
CA GLU A 42 1.80 -6.63 4.01
C GLU A 42 3.24 -6.54 3.48
N TYR A 43 4.06 -7.53 3.82
CA TYR A 43 5.45 -7.63 3.39
C TYR A 43 5.67 -8.84 2.49
N PHE A 44 6.25 -8.62 1.32
CA PHE A 44 6.42 -9.65 0.29
C PHE A 44 7.73 -9.45 -0.49
N ARG A 45 8.20 -10.52 -1.15
CA ARG A 45 9.33 -10.43 -2.09
C ARG A 45 8.80 -9.86 -3.41
N LEU A 46 9.31 -8.70 -3.80
CA LEU A 46 8.92 -8.03 -5.04
C LEU A 46 9.75 -8.54 -6.22
N GLU A 47 9.09 -9.23 -7.13
CA GLU A 47 9.63 -9.77 -8.39
C GLU A 47 9.06 -9.04 -9.60
N ASN A 48 7.75 -8.75 -9.60
CA ASN A 48 7.05 -8.00 -10.63
C ASN A 48 6.03 -7.03 -10.01
N ILE A 49 6.31 -5.75 -10.18
CA ILE A 49 5.50 -4.65 -9.63
C ILE A 49 4.10 -4.56 -10.25
N GLU A 50 3.95 -4.90 -11.53
CA GLU A 50 2.69 -4.76 -12.25
C GLU A 50 1.66 -5.82 -11.86
N THR A 51 2.12 -6.98 -11.37
CA THR A 51 1.24 -8.09 -10.98
C THR A 51 1.06 -8.19 -9.47
N GLN A 52 2.12 -7.94 -8.69
CA GLN A 52 2.08 -8.16 -7.26
C GLN A 52 1.44 -6.99 -6.50
N LEU A 53 1.69 -5.72 -6.89
CA LEU A 53 1.05 -4.61 -6.19
C LEU A 53 -0.48 -4.65 -6.29
N PRO A 54 -1.11 -4.87 -7.46
CA PRO A 54 -2.56 -4.98 -7.54
C PRO A 54 -3.13 -6.13 -6.69
N THR A 55 -2.38 -7.22 -6.52
CA THR A 55 -2.79 -8.34 -5.67
C THR A 55 -2.87 -7.92 -4.20
N VAL A 56 -1.83 -7.26 -3.69
CA VAL A 56 -1.79 -6.76 -2.30
C VAL A 56 -2.83 -5.65 -2.10
N PHE A 57 -3.03 -4.78 -3.08
CA PHE A 57 -4.12 -3.79 -3.05
C PHE A 57 -5.48 -4.48 -2.92
N ASN A 58 -5.72 -5.56 -3.66
CA ASN A 58 -6.96 -6.30 -3.58
C ASN A 58 -7.17 -6.96 -2.21
N HIS A 59 -6.12 -7.53 -1.59
CA HIS A 59 -6.19 -8.07 -0.22
C HIS A 59 -6.68 -7.02 0.79
N PHE A 60 -6.21 -5.78 0.64
CA PHE A 60 -6.64 -4.67 1.47
C PHE A 60 -8.07 -4.22 1.11
N TYR A 61 -8.31 -3.80 -0.14
CA TYR A 61 -9.57 -3.16 -0.52
C TYR A 61 -10.79 -4.09 -0.46
N SER A 62 -10.62 -5.39 -0.76
CA SER A 62 -11.71 -6.36 -0.72
C SER A 62 -12.15 -6.74 0.71
N SER A 63 -11.32 -6.48 1.72
CA SER A 63 -11.61 -6.82 3.11
C SER A 63 -12.12 -5.61 3.89
N THR A 64 -13.37 -5.65 4.33
CA THR A 64 -13.89 -4.62 5.26
C THR A 64 -13.14 -4.63 6.58
N GLU A 65 -12.69 -5.80 7.05
CA GLU A 65 -11.89 -5.93 8.27
C GLU A 65 -10.56 -5.17 8.13
N HIS A 66 -9.81 -5.39 7.04
CA HIS A 66 -8.54 -4.68 6.80
C HIS A 66 -8.73 -3.17 6.66
N ARG A 67 -9.88 -2.72 6.12
CA ARG A 67 -10.20 -1.29 5.98
C ARG A 67 -10.78 -0.65 7.25
N THR A 68 -11.10 -1.42 8.29
CA THR A 68 -11.72 -0.89 9.51
C THR A 68 -10.65 -0.55 10.54
N CYS A 69 -10.63 0.71 10.96
CA CYS A 69 -9.73 1.17 12.01
C CYS A 69 -10.11 0.57 13.36
N THR A 70 -9.20 -0.17 13.98
CA THR A 70 -9.37 -0.76 15.31
C THR A 70 -9.37 0.27 16.43
N GLU A 71 -8.82 1.46 16.20
CA GLU A 71 -8.75 2.53 17.20
C GLU A 71 -10.00 3.42 17.23
N CYS A 72 -10.56 3.77 16.07
CA CYS A 72 -11.68 4.72 15.99
C CYS A 72 -12.91 4.23 15.23
N GLY A 73 -12.92 2.98 14.75
CA GLY A 73 -14.03 2.36 14.03
C GLY A 73 -14.28 2.90 12.61
N THR A 74 -13.47 3.85 12.14
CA THR A 74 -13.63 4.42 10.79
C THR A 74 -13.25 3.38 9.74
N VAL A 75 -14.13 3.19 8.75
CA VAL A 75 -13.90 2.30 7.61
C VAL A 75 -13.39 3.13 6.43
N MET A 76 -12.19 2.82 5.92
CA MET A 76 -11.63 3.48 4.75
C MET A 76 -12.46 3.17 3.50
N ALA A 77 -12.77 4.19 2.69
CA ALA A 77 -13.44 4.01 1.41
C ALA A 77 -12.52 3.33 0.39
N GLN A 78 -13.09 2.59 -0.55
CA GLN A 78 -12.32 2.10 -1.70
C GLN A 78 -12.08 3.26 -2.69
N PRO A 79 -10.92 3.30 -3.37
CA PRO A 79 -10.60 4.30 -4.38
C PRO A 79 -11.42 4.16 -5.67
#